data_AF-A0A3N0WLE4-F1
#
_entry.id   AF-A0A3N0WLE4-F1
#
_cell.length_a   1.000
_cell.length_b   1.000
_cell.length_c   1.000
_cell.angle_alpha   90.00
_cell.angle_beta   90.00
_cell.angle_gamma   90.00
#
_symmetry.space_group_name_H-M   'P 1'
#
loop_
_entity.id
_entity.type
_entity.pdbx_description
1 polymer ?
#
loop_
_entity_poly.entity_id
_entity_poly.type
_entity_poly.pdbx_seq_one_letter_code
_entity_poly.pdbx_strand_id
1 'polypeptide(L)'
;MKKYLFMTILLSFSAYSQIGVNTSTPTKSLDVNGELRVRTLPTQVAPNISKLLTSDTIGNILAATPLDAMYSSGLITKGHMVWNNILVGAKSARLDFTGRIALSATDFTFSVFYDVGAGFTILPVSSPSSVTIAVNGPLSIRITNGGTNYILTFTEPNNGFTNVSCNIDWIQGTFFSIPNLN
;
A
#
# COMPACT_ATOMS: atom_id res chain seq x y z
N MET A 1 0.88 56.99 -35.57
CA MET A 1 1.70 55.76 -35.47
C MET A 1 2.04 55.36 -34.02
N LYS A 2 2.26 56.29 -33.08
CA LYS A 2 2.53 55.98 -31.65
C LYS A 2 1.40 55.25 -30.88
N LYS A 3 0.12 55.41 -31.28
CA LYS A 3 -1.04 54.84 -30.57
C LYS A 3 -1.19 53.32 -30.73
N TYR A 4 -0.63 52.74 -31.79
CA TYR A 4 -0.70 51.30 -32.04
C TYR A 4 0.41 50.51 -31.34
N LEU A 5 1.50 51.18 -30.96
CA LEU A 5 2.63 50.58 -30.23
C LEU A 5 2.24 50.21 -28.78
N PHE A 6 1.30 50.94 -28.18
CA PHE A 6 0.82 50.68 -26.82
C PHE A 6 -0.06 49.40 -26.75
N MET A 7 -0.78 49.10 -27.83
CA MET A 7 -1.63 47.91 -27.95
C MET A 7 -0.79 46.62 -28.01
N THR A 8 0.33 46.64 -28.74
CA THR A 8 1.23 45.48 -28.86
C THR A 8 2.01 45.17 -27.59
N ILE A 9 2.24 46.19 -26.72
CA ILE A 9 2.90 46.03 -25.41
C ILE A 9 1.93 45.45 -24.35
N LEU A 10 0.62 45.67 -24.49
CA LEU A 10 -0.40 45.08 -23.61
C LEU A 10 -0.71 43.61 -23.93
N LEU A 11 -0.21 43.09 -25.05
CA LEU A 11 -0.38 41.69 -25.47
C LEU A 11 0.70 40.74 -24.92
N SER A 12 1.57 41.20 -24.01
CA SER A 12 2.43 40.32 -23.21
C SER A 12 1.60 39.55 -22.16
N PHE A 13 0.53 38.91 -22.60
CA PHE A 13 -0.23 37.96 -21.81
C PHE A 13 0.66 36.74 -21.56
N SER A 14 0.80 36.38 -20.30
CA SER A 14 1.41 35.14 -19.84
C SER A 14 0.50 33.98 -20.25
N ALA A 15 0.49 33.63 -21.54
CA ALA A 15 -0.18 32.42 -22.00
C ALA A 15 0.65 31.23 -21.52
N TYR A 16 0.19 30.56 -20.47
CA TYR A 16 0.75 29.29 -20.06
C TYR A 16 0.59 28.29 -21.23
N SER A 17 1.62 27.52 -21.54
CA SER A 17 1.61 26.49 -22.61
C SER A 17 0.77 25.25 -22.25
N GLN A 18 -0.32 25.43 -21.51
CA GLN A 18 -1.20 24.36 -21.07
C GLN A 18 -2.17 23.98 -22.19
N ILE A 19 -2.39 22.68 -22.36
CA ILE A 19 -3.37 22.12 -23.29
C ILE A 19 -4.53 21.59 -22.46
N GLY A 20 -5.67 22.28 -22.52
CA GLY A 20 -6.94 21.80 -21.97
C GLY A 20 -7.77 21.12 -23.05
N VAL A 21 -8.20 19.89 -22.80
CA VAL A 21 -9.19 19.19 -23.62
C VAL A 21 -10.49 19.12 -22.83
N ASN A 22 -11.55 19.74 -23.37
CA ASN A 22 -12.86 19.82 -22.72
C ASN A 22 -12.85 20.53 -21.35
N THR A 23 -11.92 21.47 -21.16
CA THR A 23 -11.81 22.33 -19.97
C THR A 23 -11.27 23.71 -20.36
N SER A 24 -11.84 24.78 -19.81
CA SER A 24 -11.39 26.17 -20.02
C SER A 24 -10.36 26.63 -18.99
N THR A 25 -10.14 25.85 -17.93
CA THR A 25 -9.21 26.18 -16.84
C THR A 25 -8.33 24.97 -16.52
N PRO A 26 -7.33 24.67 -17.37
CA PRO A 26 -6.44 23.51 -17.16
C PRO A 26 -5.68 23.63 -15.84
N THR A 27 -5.68 22.55 -15.07
CA THR A 27 -4.97 22.44 -13.78
C THR A 27 -3.58 21.82 -13.92
N LYS A 28 -3.28 21.22 -15.08
CA LYS A 28 -2.00 20.63 -15.47
C LYS A 28 -1.60 21.05 -16.88
N SER A 29 -0.34 20.79 -17.27
CA SER A 29 0.16 21.10 -18.62
C SER A 29 -0.64 20.41 -19.72
N LEU A 30 -1.14 19.21 -19.45
CA LEU A 30 -2.17 18.54 -20.24
C LEU A 30 -3.27 18.15 -19.26
N ASP A 31 -4.48 18.68 -19.47
CA ASP A 31 -5.66 18.41 -18.65
C ASP A 31 -6.79 17.93 -19.57
N VAL A 32 -7.31 16.74 -19.30
CA VAL A 32 -8.34 16.09 -20.12
C VAL A 32 -9.55 15.81 -19.22
N ASN A 33 -10.62 16.57 -19.44
CA ASN A 33 -11.91 16.29 -18.80
C ASN A 33 -12.68 15.24 -19.62
N GLY A 34 -12.26 13.99 -19.50
CA GLY A 34 -12.75 12.83 -20.26
C GLY A 34 -11.80 11.64 -20.19
N GLU A 35 -11.83 10.77 -21.19
CA GLU A 35 -10.96 9.59 -21.26
C GLU A 35 -9.70 9.86 -22.10
N LEU A 36 -8.55 9.31 -21.66
CA LEU A 36 -7.30 9.31 -22.41
C LEU A 36 -7.04 7.93 -23.01
N ARG A 37 -6.86 7.86 -24.34
CA ARG A 37 -6.38 6.66 -25.04
C ARG A 37 -5.06 6.92 -25.73
N VAL A 38 -4.03 6.14 -25.39
CA VAL A 38 -2.76 6.09 -26.12
C VAL A 38 -2.79 4.91 -27.09
N ARG A 39 -2.72 5.18 -28.41
CA ARG A 39 -2.84 4.12 -29.43
C ARG A 39 -1.66 3.16 -29.45
N THR A 40 -0.46 3.68 -29.22
CA THR A 40 0.79 2.91 -29.21
C THR A 40 1.51 3.19 -27.90
N LEU A 41 1.58 2.20 -27.02
CA LEU A 41 2.34 2.27 -25.77
C LEU A 41 3.34 1.10 -25.76
N PRO A 42 4.62 1.34 -26.07
CA PRO A 42 5.64 0.29 -26.06
C PRO A 42 5.74 -0.36 -24.69
N THR A 43 5.83 -1.70 -24.65
CA THR A 43 6.01 -2.41 -23.39
C THR A 43 7.45 -2.30 -22.92
N GLN A 44 7.62 -1.80 -21.70
CA GLN A 44 8.88 -1.91 -20.99
C GLN A 44 8.90 -3.24 -20.24
N VAL A 45 9.93 -4.06 -20.48
CA VAL A 45 10.07 -5.38 -19.86
C VAL A 45 11.00 -5.33 -18.65
N ALA A 46 10.80 -6.26 -17.72
CA ALA A 46 11.68 -6.47 -16.58
C ALA A 46 13.12 -6.78 -17.05
N PRO A 47 14.15 -6.43 -16.26
CA PRO A 47 14.09 -5.82 -14.91
C PRO A 47 14.03 -4.29 -14.92
N ASN A 48 13.96 -3.64 -16.09
CA ASN A 48 14.20 -2.19 -16.21
C ASN A 48 13.00 -1.31 -15.84
N ILE A 49 11.98 -1.83 -15.16
CA ILE A 49 10.80 -1.06 -14.75
C ILE A 49 11.12 -0.32 -13.45
N SER A 50 11.35 1.00 -13.53
CA SER A 50 11.66 1.84 -12.37
C SER A 50 10.43 2.55 -11.78
N LYS A 51 9.42 2.81 -12.61
CA LYS A 51 8.20 3.55 -12.24
C LYS A 51 6.99 2.98 -12.95
N LEU A 52 5.86 3.07 -12.27
CA LEU A 52 4.52 2.80 -12.79
C LEU A 52 3.80 4.13 -13.00
N LEU A 53 3.06 4.25 -14.10
CA LEU A 53 2.10 5.34 -14.28
C LEU A 53 0.88 5.05 -13.42
N THR A 54 0.50 6.00 -12.57
CA THR A 54 -0.59 5.87 -11.60
C THR A 54 -1.49 7.11 -11.65
N SER A 55 -2.69 7.01 -11.08
CA SER A 55 -3.58 8.16 -10.88
C SER A 55 -3.90 8.32 -9.40
N ASP A 56 -4.00 9.57 -8.94
CA ASP A 56 -4.62 9.86 -7.65
C ASP A 56 -6.17 9.89 -7.74
N THR A 57 -6.83 10.14 -6.61
CA THR A 57 -8.29 10.18 -6.50
C THR A 57 -8.96 11.33 -7.27
N ILE A 58 -8.20 12.30 -7.76
CA ILE A 58 -8.70 13.46 -8.51
C ILE A 58 -8.26 13.37 -9.99
N GLY A 59 -7.64 12.26 -10.38
CA GLY A 59 -7.26 11.99 -11.77
C GLY A 59 -5.91 12.58 -12.19
N ASN A 60 -5.07 13.06 -11.26
CA ASN A 60 -3.72 13.48 -11.62
C ASN A 60 -2.86 12.26 -11.96
N ILE A 61 -2.13 12.34 -13.06
CA ILE A 61 -1.17 11.31 -13.46
C ILE A 61 0.15 11.51 -12.70
N LEU A 62 0.60 10.45 -12.03
CA LEU A 62 1.79 10.42 -11.18
C LEU A 62 2.64 9.18 -11.46
N ALA A 63 3.91 9.22 -11.05
CA ALA A 63 4.80 8.07 -11.08
C ALA A 63 4.95 7.46 -9.68
N ALA A 64 4.69 6.17 -9.53
CA ALA A 64 4.93 5.41 -8.30
C ALA A 64 6.04 4.38 -8.52
N THR A 65 6.79 3.99 -7.48
CA THR A 65 7.60 2.78 -7.60
C THR A 65 6.69 1.54 -7.54
N PRO A 66 7.10 0.38 -8.08
CA PRO A 66 6.36 -0.86 -7.90
C PRO A 66 6.09 -1.18 -6.43
N LEU A 67 7.06 -0.90 -5.54
CA LEU A 67 6.91 -1.11 -4.11
C LEU A 67 5.83 -0.20 -3.49
N ASP A 68 5.79 1.09 -3.86
CA ASP A 68 4.76 2.02 -3.37
C ASP A 68 3.36 1.58 -3.80
N ALA A 69 3.23 1.10 -5.04
CA ALA A 69 1.95 0.58 -5.55
C ALA A 69 1.49 -0.67 -4.78
N MET A 70 2.41 -1.59 -4.46
CA MET A 70 2.11 -2.78 -3.66
C MET A 70 1.77 -2.45 -2.20
N TYR A 71 2.37 -1.39 -1.64
CA TYR A 71 2.01 -0.88 -0.32
C TYR A 71 0.63 -0.24 -0.31
N SER A 72 0.34 0.60 -1.30
CA SER A 72 -0.95 1.28 -1.44
C SER A 72 -2.09 0.27 -1.61
N SER A 73 -1.86 -0.84 -2.31
CA SER A 73 -2.84 -1.91 -2.44
C SER A 73 -3.00 -2.79 -1.20
N GLY A 74 -2.11 -2.65 -0.21
CA GLY A 74 -2.13 -3.44 1.02
C GLY A 74 -1.63 -4.89 0.87
N LEU A 75 -1.06 -5.24 -0.29
CA LEU A 75 -0.49 -6.57 -0.54
C LEU A 75 0.79 -6.79 0.26
N ILE A 76 1.60 -5.74 0.43
CA ILE A 76 2.82 -5.76 1.25
C ILE A 76 2.75 -4.62 2.24
N THR A 77 2.83 -4.95 3.53
CA THR A 77 2.91 -3.95 4.60
C THR A 77 4.13 -4.22 5.46
N LYS A 78 5.07 -3.28 5.55
CA LYS A 78 6.16 -3.34 6.54
C LYS A 78 5.88 -2.35 7.67
N GLY A 79 6.37 -2.67 8.85
CA GLY A 79 6.10 -1.90 10.05
C GLY A 79 6.93 -2.38 11.23
N HIS A 80 6.92 -1.55 12.27
CA HIS A 80 7.44 -1.86 13.60
C HIS A 80 6.33 -1.51 14.60
N MET A 81 5.95 -2.46 15.45
CA MET A 81 4.76 -2.39 16.32
C MET A 81 3.40 -2.23 15.64
N VAL A 82 3.31 -1.41 14.59
CA VAL A 82 2.09 -1.08 13.88
C VAL A 82 2.32 -1.36 12.40
N TRP A 83 1.38 -2.09 11.81
CA TRP A 83 1.30 -2.33 10.38
C TRP A 83 -0.06 -1.80 9.94
N ASN A 84 -0.06 -0.88 8.99
CA ASN A 84 -1.28 -0.24 8.49
C ASN A 84 -1.58 -0.70 7.07
N ASN A 85 -2.86 -0.65 6.67
CA ASN A 85 -3.28 -0.94 5.31
C ASN A 85 -3.03 -2.39 4.89
N ILE A 86 -3.17 -3.36 5.80
CA ILE A 86 -3.09 -4.78 5.42
C ILE A 86 -4.39 -5.16 4.73
N LEU A 87 -4.32 -5.58 3.47
CA LEU A 87 -5.48 -6.08 2.75
C LEU A 87 -5.92 -7.42 3.38
N VAL A 88 -7.20 -7.57 3.72
CA VAL A 88 -7.76 -8.86 4.17
C VAL A 88 -8.98 -9.29 3.37
N GLY A 89 -9.43 -8.45 2.43
CA GLY A 89 -10.61 -8.71 1.63
C GLY A 89 -11.90 -8.66 2.45
N ALA A 90 -13.04 -8.96 1.81
CA ALA A 90 -14.34 -8.91 2.45
C ALA A 90 -14.73 -10.21 3.20
N LYS A 91 -14.00 -11.31 2.96
CA LYS A 91 -14.34 -12.63 3.51
C LYS A 91 -13.19 -13.29 4.25
N SER A 92 -12.07 -13.50 3.58
CA SER A 92 -10.89 -14.09 4.20
C SER A 92 -9.61 -13.73 3.49
N ALA A 93 -8.49 -13.88 4.19
CA ALA A 93 -7.17 -13.73 3.62
C ALA A 93 -6.18 -14.70 4.27
N ARG A 94 -5.19 -15.11 3.48
CA ARG A 94 -3.96 -15.66 4.03
C ARG A 94 -3.00 -14.51 4.30
N LEU A 95 -2.45 -14.48 5.50
CA LEU A 95 -1.43 -13.54 5.90
C LEU A 95 -0.14 -14.31 6.19
N ASP A 96 0.89 -14.00 5.41
CA ASP A 96 2.24 -14.48 5.64
C ASP A 96 3.04 -13.37 6.31
N PHE A 97 3.70 -13.68 7.41
CA PHE A 97 4.56 -12.74 8.12
C PHE A 97 6.00 -13.21 8.11
N THR A 98 6.90 -12.29 7.80
CA THR A 98 8.33 -12.46 7.97
C THR A 98 8.85 -11.34 8.84
N GLY A 99 9.43 -11.67 9.99
CA GLY A 99 9.92 -10.65 10.90
C GLY A 99 10.99 -11.12 11.85
N ARG A 100 11.34 -10.22 12.75
CA ARG A 100 12.41 -10.38 13.72
C ARG A 100 11.98 -9.87 15.08
N ILE A 101 12.30 -10.62 16.12
CA ILE A 101 12.25 -10.16 17.50
C ILE A 101 13.56 -9.43 17.77
N ALA A 102 13.49 -8.11 17.97
CA ALA A 102 14.66 -7.23 18.07
C ALA A 102 15.56 -7.62 19.25
N LEU A 103 14.98 -7.88 20.43
CA LEU A 103 15.71 -8.16 21.67
C LEU A 103 16.49 -9.49 21.63
N SER A 104 15.92 -10.53 21.00
CA SER A 104 16.52 -11.86 20.92
C SER A 104 17.27 -12.10 19.60
N ALA A 105 17.32 -11.11 18.72
CA ALA A 105 17.87 -11.22 17.37
C ALA A 105 17.36 -12.46 16.60
N THR A 106 16.11 -12.87 16.86
CA THR A 106 15.54 -14.10 16.31
C THR A 106 14.62 -13.76 15.14
N ASP A 107 14.97 -14.25 13.95
CA ASP A 107 14.10 -14.19 12.79
C ASP A 107 13.07 -15.32 12.84
N PHE A 108 11.84 -15.05 12.41
CA PHE A 108 10.78 -16.03 12.37
C PHE A 108 9.77 -15.71 11.26
N THR A 109 9.09 -16.75 10.81
CA THR A 109 8.00 -16.62 9.84
C THR A 109 6.78 -17.36 10.33
N PHE A 110 5.61 -16.89 9.90
CA PHE A 110 4.36 -17.59 10.13
C PHE A 110 3.34 -17.29 9.06
N SER A 111 2.38 -18.20 8.94
CA SER A 111 1.25 -18.05 8.06
C SER A 111 -0.03 -18.27 8.87
N VAL A 112 -1.04 -17.44 8.63
CA VAL A 112 -2.38 -17.63 9.19
C VAL A 112 -3.43 -17.47 8.12
N PHE A 113 -4.52 -18.20 8.26
CA PHE A 113 -5.78 -17.82 7.65
C PHE A 113 -6.56 -16.93 8.61
N TYR A 114 -7.09 -15.83 8.08
CA TYR A 114 -8.01 -14.94 8.76
C TYR A 114 -9.35 -14.96 8.04
N ASP A 115 -10.39 -15.41 8.73
CA ASP A 115 -11.77 -15.35 8.27
C ASP A 115 -12.49 -14.19 8.96
N VAL A 116 -13.02 -13.25 8.19
CA VAL A 116 -13.72 -12.06 8.70
C VAL A 116 -14.94 -12.51 9.52
N GLY A 117 -14.97 -12.09 10.79
CA GLY A 117 -16.02 -12.47 11.75
C GLY A 117 -15.82 -13.79 12.49
N ALA A 118 -14.91 -14.67 12.02
CA ALA A 118 -14.61 -15.95 12.68
C ALA A 118 -13.23 -15.96 13.36
N GLY A 119 -12.25 -15.29 12.76
CA GLY A 119 -10.92 -15.07 13.34
C GLY A 119 -9.81 -15.90 12.72
N PHE A 120 -8.77 -16.21 13.50
CA PHE A 120 -7.53 -16.80 13.01
C PHE A 120 -7.47 -18.33 13.10
N THR A 121 -6.91 -18.93 12.05
CA THR A 121 -6.41 -20.30 12.05
C THR A 121 -4.92 -20.31 11.69
N ILE A 122 -4.09 -20.97 12.49
CA ILE A 122 -2.65 -21.06 12.24
C ILE A 122 -2.39 -22.10 11.16
N LEU A 123 -1.63 -21.71 10.14
CA LEU A 123 -1.07 -22.63 9.16
C LEU A 123 0.24 -23.21 9.70
N PRO A 124 0.67 -24.39 9.20
CA PRO A 124 1.94 -24.99 9.62
C PRO A 124 3.07 -23.96 9.59
N VAL A 125 3.66 -23.74 10.76
CA VAL A 125 4.61 -22.67 11.03
C VAL A 125 6.02 -23.18 10.84
N SER A 126 6.82 -22.51 10.00
CA SER A 126 8.27 -22.72 9.92
C SER A 126 9.00 -21.77 10.86
N SER A 127 8.62 -21.74 12.15
CA SER A 127 9.30 -20.92 13.15
C SER A 127 10.46 -21.69 13.80
N PRO A 128 11.53 -21.02 14.24
CA PRO A 128 12.55 -21.66 15.07
C PRO A 128 11.93 -22.17 16.37
N SER A 129 12.52 -23.23 16.96
CA SER A 129 12.00 -23.88 18.17
C SER A 129 11.90 -22.96 19.39
N SER A 130 12.62 -21.83 19.40
CA SER A 130 12.55 -20.79 20.43
C SER A 130 11.33 -19.87 20.32
N VAL A 131 10.57 -19.97 19.22
CA VAL A 131 9.40 -19.13 18.94
C VAL A 131 8.16 -20.01 18.80
N THR A 132 7.22 -19.84 19.73
CA THR A 132 5.89 -20.45 19.66
C THR A 132 4.88 -19.44 19.16
N ILE A 133 3.95 -19.85 18.31
CA ILE A 133 2.89 -19.01 17.76
C ILE A 133 1.56 -19.69 18.03
N ALA A 134 0.61 -18.95 18.59
CA ALA A 134 -0.70 -19.44 19.00
C ALA A 134 -1.79 -18.41 18.73
N VAL A 135 -3.02 -18.88 18.47
CA VAL A 135 -4.20 -17.99 18.42
C VAL A 135 -4.49 -17.52 19.83
N ASN A 136 -4.70 -16.20 19.99
CA ASN A 136 -4.94 -15.57 21.29
C ASN A 136 -6.36 -14.98 21.42
N GLY A 137 -7.14 -15.05 20.34
CA GLY A 137 -8.51 -14.59 20.24
C GLY A 137 -8.89 -14.45 18.76
N PRO A 138 -10.14 -14.07 18.46
CA PRO A 138 -10.61 -13.94 17.07
C PRO A 138 -9.79 -12.94 16.26
N LEU A 139 -9.28 -11.87 16.91
CA LEU A 139 -8.49 -10.82 16.27
C LEU A 139 -7.06 -10.74 16.80
N SER A 140 -6.52 -11.81 17.40
CA SER A 140 -5.15 -11.73 17.94
C SER A 140 -4.35 -13.02 17.84
N ILE A 141 -3.06 -12.85 17.62
CA ILE A 141 -2.04 -13.90 17.58
C ILE A 141 -1.03 -13.61 18.68
N ARG A 142 -0.68 -14.64 19.46
CA ARG A 142 0.39 -14.59 20.45
C ARG A 142 1.63 -15.25 19.89
N ILE A 143 2.74 -14.53 19.99
CA ILE A 143 4.09 -15.02 19.73
C ILE A 143 4.80 -15.07 21.07
N THR A 144 5.46 -16.18 21.38
CA THR A 144 6.20 -16.37 22.63
C THR A 144 7.66 -16.70 22.34
N ASN A 145 8.59 -15.95 22.92
CA ASN A 145 10.03 -16.22 22.89
C ASN A 145 10.64 -15.91 24.27
N GLY A 146 11.37 -16.88 24.85
CA GLY A 146 12.06 -16.68 26.12
C GLY A 146 11.14 -16.29 27.29
N GLY A 147 9.88 -16.76 27.27
CA GLY A 147 8.86 -16.41 28.27
C GLY A 147 8.15 -15.06 28.06
N THR A 148 8.62 -14.24 27.11
CA THR A 148 7.96 -12.97 26.75
C THR A 148 6.85 -13.24 25.74
N ASN A 149 5.69 -12.61 25.95
CA ASN A 149 4.54 -12.70 25.05
C ASN A 149 4.35 -11.40 24.25
N TYR A 150 4.38 -11.54 22.93
CA TYR A 150 4.08 -10.49 21.97
C TYR A 150 2.71 -10.80 21.38
N ILE A 151 1.78 -9.87 21.55
CA ILE A 151 0.39 -10.02 21.10
C ILE A 151 0.20 -9.09 19.91
N LEU A 152 0.06 -9.68 18.73
CA LEU A 152 -0.36 -8.97 17.52
C LEU A 152 -1.89 -8.92 17.52
N THR A 153 -2.44 -7.72 17.66
CA THR A 153 -3.89 -7.44 17.66
C THR A 153 -4.26 -6.80 16.34
N PHE A 154 -5.19 -7.42 15.63
CA PHE A 154 -5.78 -6.91 14.41
C PHE A 154 -6.98 -6.03 14.78
N THR A 155 -7.07 -4.84 14.20
CA THR A 155 -8.30 -4.06 14.27
C THR A 155 -9.38 -4.76 13.45
N GLU A 156 -10.66 -4.60 13.79
CA GLU A 156 -11.72 -5.09 12.90
C GLU A 156 -11.55 -4.49 11.50
N PRO A 157 -11.62 -5.33 10.44
CA PRO A 157 -11.38 -4.86 9.10
C PRO A 157 -12.48 -3.92 8.65
N ASN A 158 -12.10 -2.71 8.26
CA ASN A 158 -12.99 -1.75 7.64
C ASN A 158 -12.77 -1.80 6.12
N ASN A 159 -13.83 -2.01 5.35
CA ASN A 159 -13.78 -2.00 3.89
C ASN A 159 -12.73 -2.95 3.28
N GLY A 160 -12.43 -4.06 3.95
CA GLY A 160 -11.49 -5.08 3.49
C GLY A 160 -10.01 -4.82 3.82
N PHE A 161 -9.71 -3.79 4.62
CA PHE A 161 -8.38 -3.51 5.14
C PHE A 161 -8.34 -3.54 6.66
N THR A 162 -7.21 -3.92 7.22
CA THR A 162 -6.98 -3.96 8.67
C THR A 162 -5.64 -3.34 9.05
N ASN A 163 -5.54 -2.93 10.31
CA ASN A 163 -4.27 -2.58 10.93
C ASN A 163 -3.91 -3.66 11.96
N VAL A 164 -2.62 -3.81 12.23
CA VAL A 164 -2.09 -4.67 13.28
C VAL A 164 -1.29 -3.83 14.25
N SER A 165 -1.50 -4.02 15.54
CA SER A 165 -0.68 -3.45 16.60
C SER A 165 -0.04 -4.56 17.45
N CYS A 166 1.16 -4.31 17.95
CA CYS A 166 1.85 -5.15 18.92
C CYS A 166 1.79 -4.49 20.30
N ASN A 167 1.56 -5.27 21.35
CA ASN A 167 1.50 -4.78 22.72
C ASN A 167 2.85 -4.25 23.26
N ILE A 168 3.98 -4.66 22.67
CA ILE A 168 5.34 -4.27 23.08
C ILE A 168 6.26 -4.02 21.88
N ASP A 169 7.20 -3.08 22.01
CA ASP A 169 8.02 -2.55 20.90
C ASP A 169 9.23 -3.40 20.54
N TRP A 170 9.04 -4.64 20.10
CA TRP A 170 10.17 -5.52 19.79
C TRP A 170 9.96 -6.43 18.58
N ILE A 171 8.86 -6.29 17.85
CA ILE A 171 8.64 -7.01 16.59
C ILE A 171 8.62 -6.01 15.45
N GLN A 172 9.49 -6.28 14.47
CA GLN A 172 9.48 -5.63 13.17
C GLN A 172 9.36 -6.70 12.09
N GLY A 173 8.72 -6.35 10.98
CA GLY A 173 8.54 -7.32 9.91
C GLY A 173 7.65 -6.84 8.79
N THR A 174 7.32 -7.77 7.92
CA THR A 174 6.49 -7.56 6.74
C THR A 174 5.35 -8.55 6.75
N PHE A 175 4.13 -8.04 6.60
CA PHE A 175 2.98 -8.83 6.19
C PHE A 175 2.90 -8.87 4.67
N PHE A 176 2.70 -10.07 4.14
CA PHE A 176 2.30 -10.33 2.77
C PHE A 176 0.88 -10.88 2.80
N SER A 177 -0.03 -10.23 2.10
CA SER A 177 -1.44 -10.61 2.07
C SER A 177 -1.82 -11.25 0.74
N ILE A 178 -2.56 -12.36 0.85
CA ILE A 178 -3.25 -13.01 -0.26
C ILE A 178 -4.75 -13.00 0.08
N PRO A 179 -5.52 -11.99 -0.38
CA PRO A 179 -6.95 -11.95 -0.14
C PRO A 179 -7.66 -13.07 -0.91
N ASN A 180 -8.64 -13.70 -0.27
CA ASN A 180 -9.61 -14.54 -0.95
C ASN A 180 -10.70 -13.63 -1.53
N LEU A 181 -10.65 -13.43 -2.85
CA LEU A 181 -11.57 -12.54 -3.56
C LEU A 181 -12.94 -13.17 -3.87
N ASN A 182 -13.12 -14.46 -3.55
CA ASN A 182 -14.33 -15.22 -3.88
C ASN A 182 -15.45 -15.04 -2.87
#